data_AF-A0A1H4USC9-F1
#
_entry.id   AF-A0A1H4USC9-F1
#
_cell.length_a   1.000
_cell.length_b   1.000
_cell.length_c   1.000
_cell.angle_alpha   90.00
_cell.angle_beta   90.00
_cell.angle_gamma   90.00
#
_symmetry.space_group_name_H-M   'P 1'
#
loop_
_entity.id
_entity.type
_entity.pdbx_description
1 polymer ?
#
loop_
_entity_poly.entity_id
_entity_poly.type
_entity_poly.pdbx_seq_one_letter_code
_entity_poly.pdbx_strand_id
1 'polypeptide(L)'
;MPSPTEAFLAEMLPRQTAAERAMHNGNLEPRVALWSQADPVSVFGAWLPIRTGWADVSDAFKRVAAQFSDSREYRFEVIAAGASGDLAYTIGFEHNTVSVNGKPTTYTLRATHVYRRENGEWKIVHRHADRPPDEPGPDERLGGTHSR
;
A
#
# COMPACT_ATOMS: atom_id res chain seq x y z
N MET A 1 -25.76 10.95 -11.64
CA MET A 1 -25.01 9.70 -11.39
C MET A 1 -23.58 10.10 -11.07
N PRO A 2 -22.90 9.48 -10.08
CA PRO A 2 -21.51 9.76 -9.82
C PRO A 2 -20.67 9.47 -11.07
N SER A 3 -19.64 10.27 -11.30
CA SER A 3 -18.62 9.98 -12.32
C SER A 3 -17.94 8.62 -12.03
N PRO A 4 -17.32 7.99 -13.05
CA PRO A 4 -16.57 6.76 -12.83
C PRO A 4 -15.53 6.87 -11.70
N THR A 5 -14.86 8.03 -11.60
CA THR A 5 -13.88 8.31 -10.54
C THR A 5 -14.53 8.38 -9.17
N GLU A 6 -15.66 9.09 -9.02
CA GLU A 6 -16.36 9.19 -7.73
C GLU A 6 -16.88 7.82 -7.27
N ALA A 7 -17.44 7.01 -8.18
CA ALA A 7 -17.90 5.66 -7.87
C ALA A 7 -16.75 4.74 -7.44
N PHE A 8 -15.63 4.79 -8.18
CA PHE A 8 -14.41 4.05 -7.84
C PHE A 8 -13.85 4.44 -6.46
N LEU A 9 -13.73 5.74 -6.17
CA LEU A 9 -13.20 6.21 -4.89
C LEU A 9 -14.12 5.85 -3.72
N ALA A 10 -15.44 5.99 -3.91
CA ALA A 10 -16.43 5.61 -2.90
C ALA A 10 -16.35 4.12 -2.55
N GLU A 11 -16.04 3.26 -3.53
CA GLU A 11 -15.84 1.83 -3.31
C GLU A 11 -14.47 1.53 -2.66
N MET A 12 -13.39 2.07 -3.23
CA MET A 12 -12.04 1.58 -2.94
C MET A 12 -11.35 2.28 -1.78
N LEU A 13 -11.60 3.58 -1.53
CA LEU A 13 -10.90 4.28 -0.44
C LEU A 13 -11.20 3.69 0.95
N PRO A 14 -12.47 3.38 1.31
CA PRO A 14 -12.74 2.78 2.61
C PRO A 14 -12.11 1.39 2.75
N ARG A 15 -12.17 0.57 1.68
CA ARG A 15 -11.62 -0.79 1.66
C ARG A 15 -10.10 -0.77 1.80
N GLN A 16 -9.42 0.08 1.02
CA GLN A 16 -7.97 0.23 1.10
C GLN A 16 -7.53 0.76 2.46
N THR A 17 -8.20 1.79 2.99
CA THR A 17 -7.89 2.35 4.31
C THR A 17 -8.03 1.29 5.41
N ALA A 18 -9.09 0.48 5.37
CA ALA A 18 -9.28 -0.60 6.32
C ALA A 18 -8.21 -1.70 6.17
N ALA A 19 -7.85 -2.06 4.93
CA ALA A 19 -6.85 -3.09 4.67
C ALA A 19 -5.44 -2.67 5.09
N GLU A 20 -5.07 -1.41 4.85
CA GLU A 20 -3.80 -0.85 5.30
C GLU A 20 -3.74 -0.79 6.82
N ARG A 21 -4.81 -0.32 7.49
CA ARG A 21 -4.88 -0.33 8.96
C ARG A 21 -4.80 -1.76 9.55
N ALA A 22 -5.42 -2.73 8.90
CA ALA A 22 -5.33 -4.13 9.31
C ALA A 22 -3.89 -4.65 9.18
N MET A 23 -3.22 -4.37 8.06
CA MET A 23 -1.83 -4.75 7.85
C MET A 23 -0.89 -4.10 8.86
N HIS A 24 -1.11 -2.82 9.22
CA HIS A 24 -0.34 -2.12 10.26
C HIS A 24 -0.63 -2.66 11.69
N ASN A 25 -1.58 -3.58 11.85
CA ASN A 25 -1.81 -4.37 13.06
C ASN A 25 -1.43 -5.85 12.87
N GLY A 26 -0.65 -6.18 11.84
CA GLY A 26 -0.20 -7.54 11.55
C GLY A 26 -1.23 -8.44 10.86
N ASN A 27 -2.46 -7.96 10.60
CA ASN A 27 -3.47 -8.72 9.86
C ASN A 27 -3.37 -8.43 8.35
N LEU A 28 -2.79 -9.36 7.61
CA LEU A 28 -2.55 -9.20 6.18
C LEU A 28 -3.77 -9.52 5.29
N GLU A 29 -4.73 -10.32 5.76
CA GLU A 29 -5.78 -10.91 4.91
C GLU A 29 -6.56 -9.88 4.07
N PRO A 30 -7.00 -8.72 4.63
CA PRO A 30 -7.75 -7.75 3.85
C PRO A 30 -6.94 -7.14 2.72
N ARG A 31 -5.63 -6.94 2.91
CA ARG A 31 -4.75 -6.44 1.84
C ARG A 31 -4.66 -7.46 0.72
N VAL A 32 -4.44 -8.72 1.05
CA VAL A 32 -4.36 -9.80 0.06
C VAL A 32 -5.65 -9.90 -0.77
N ALA A 33 -6.81 -9.76 -0.15
CA ALA A 33 -8.10 -9.81 -0.84
C ALA A 33 -8.35 -8.64 -1.82
N LEU A 34 -7.71 -7.48 -1.60
CA LEU A 34 -7.81 -6.31 -2.47
C LEU A 34 -6.84 -6.34 -3.65
N TRP A 35 -5.81 -7.17 -3.61
CA TRP A 35 -4.83 -7.27 -4.69
C TRP A 35 -5.27 -8.26 -5.76
N SER A 36 -4.92 -7.96 -7.00
CA SER A 36 -5.05 -8.94 -8.07
C SER A 36 -4.06 -10.08 -7.83
N GLN A 37 -4.51 -11.29 -8.13
CA GLN A 37 -3.68 -12.49 -8.14
C GLN A 37 -3.29 -12.89 -9.56
N ALA A 38 -3.77 -12.13 -10.57
CA ALA A 38 -3.50 -12.35 -11.97
C ALA A 38 -2.32 -11.49 -12.42
N ASP A 39 -1.22 -12.17 -12.76
CA ASP A 39 -0.02 -11.50 -13.26
C ASP A 39 -0.28 -10.75 -14.58
N PRO A 40 0.43 -9.63 -14.81
CA PRO A 40 1.45 -9.05 -13.95
C PRO A 40 0.88 -8.14 -12.85
N VAL A 41 1.42 -8.28 -11.63
CA VAL A 41 1.29 -7.31 -10.53
C VAL A 41 2.66 -6.86 -10.04
N SER A 42 2.77 -5.69 -9.42
CA SER A 42 4.06 -5.19 -8.94
C SER A 42 3.98 -4.28 -7.70
N VAL A 43 5.06 -4.27 -6.92
CA VAL A 43 5.24 -3.36 -5.78
C VAL A 43 6.62 -2.72 -5.87
N PHE A 44 6.66 -1.39 -5.82
CA PHE A 44 7.86 -0.62 -5.50
C PHE A 44 7.69 -0.17 -4.06
N GLY A 45 8.35 -0.88 -3.14
CA GLY A 45 8.12 -0.69 -1.70
C GLY A 45 9.05 0.36 -1.11
N ALA A 46 8.52 1.20 -0.21
CA ALA A 46 9.29 2.25 0.45
C ALA A 46 10.55 1.72 1.20
N TRP A 47 10.51 0.48 1.66
CA TRP A 47 11.60 -0.21 2.35
C TRP A 47 11.90 -1.60 1.80
N LEU A 48 11.33 -1.93 0.64
CA LEU A 48 11.52 -3.23 0.02
C LEU A 48 12.02 -3.05 -1.41
N PRO A 49 12.89 -3.96 -1.89
CA PRO A 49 13.23 -3.95 -3.30
C PRO A 49 11.98 -4.22 -4.14
N ILE A 50 12.06 -3.85 -5.42
CA ILE A 50 11.01 -4.08 -6.40
C ILE A 50 10.60 -5.56 -6.39
N ARG A 51 9.29 -5.82 -6.46
CA ARG A 51 8.71 -7.16 -6.63
C ARG A 51 7.72 -7.15 -7.78
N THR A 52 7.70 -8.26 -8.52
CA THR A 52 6.84 -8.48 -9.68
C THR A 52 6.28 -9.89 -9.62
N GLY A 53 5.00 -10.05 -9.95
CA GLY A 53 4.31 -11.32 -9.85
C GLY A 53 3.65 -11.53 -8.47
N TRP A 54 2.49 -12.16 -8.44
CA TRP A 54 1.68 -12.30 -7.24
C TRP A 54 2.39 -13.06 -6.12
N ALA A 55 3.12 -14.13 -6.45
CA ALA A 55 3.87 -14.91 -5.47
C ALA A 55 4.85 -14.02 -4.68
N ASP A 56 5.70 -13.30 -5.40
CA ASP A 56 6.71 -12.40 -4.83
C ASP A 56 6.12 -11.22 -4.06
N VAL A 57 5.04 -10.64 -4.59
CA VAL A 57 4.31 -9.53 -3.96
C VAL A 57 3.65 -9.98 -2.67
N SER A 58 2.95 -11.12 -2.68
CA SER A 58 2.25 -11.63 -1.49
C SER A 58 3.23 -12.01 -0.37
N ASP A 59 4.38 -12.61 -0.71
CA ASP A 59 5.44 -12.91 0.26
C ASP A 59 6.11 -11.65 0.82
N ALA A 60 6.24 -10.60 0.01
CA ALA A 60 6.69 -9.30 0.50
C ALA A 60 5.71 -8.71 1.51
N PHE A 61 4.40 -8.82 1.28
CA PHE A 61 3.42 -8.34 2.25
C PHE A 61 3.48 -9.09 3.58
N LYS A 62 3.66 -10.42 3.57
CA LYS A 62 3.84 -11.22 4.80
C LYS A 62 5.03 -10.72 5.62
N ARG A 63 6.18 -10.48 4.97
CA ARG A 63 7.39 -9.98 5.63
C ARG A 63 7.23 -8.58 6.22
N VAL A 64 6.47 -7.71 5.56
CA VAL A 64 6.24 -6.34 6.07
C VAL A 64 5.19 -6.33 7.18
N ALA A 65 4.08 -7.05 7.02
CA ALA A 65 3.03 -7.11 8.03
C ALA A 65 3.56 -7.63 9.38
N ALA A 66 4.49 -8.59 9.36
CA ALA A 66 5.13 -9.14 10.57
C ALA A 66 5.94 -8.10 11.37
N GLN A 67 6.29 -6.96 10.79
CA GLN A 67 7.04 -5.89 11.46
C GLN A 67 6.13 -4.88 12.14
N PHE A 68 4.84 -4.85 11.83
CA PHE A 68 3.91 -3.85 12.32
C PHE A 68 3.04 -4.32 13.48
N SER A 69 2.79 -3.43 14.43
CA SER A 69 1.81 -3.60 15.52
C SER A 69 1.36 -2.23 16.04
N ASP A 70 0.35 -2.20 16.92
CA ASP A 70 -0.14 -0.98 17.59
C ASP A 70 -0.38 0.19 16.60
N SER A 71 -1.18 -0.04 15.55
CA SER A 71 -1.56 1.04 14.62
C SER A 71 -2.53 1.99 15.29
N ARG A 72 -2.05 3.22 15.54
CA ARG A 72 -2.83 4.30 16.15
C ARG A 72 -3.50 5.15 15.08
N GLU A 73 -2.81 5.32 13.96
CA GLU A 73 -3.31 6.11 12.84
C GLU A 73 -2.87 5.50 11.50
N TYR A 74 -3.84 5.44 10.58
CA TYR A 74 -3.61 5.32 9.15
C TYR A 74 -4.60 6.25 8.45
N ARG A 75 -4.09 7.16 7.61
CA ARG A 75 -4.89 8.07 6.77
C ARG A 75 -4.27 8.12 5.37
N PHE A 76 -5.09 7.92 4.35
CA PHE A 76 -4.69 8.15 2.96
C PHE A 76 -5.27 9.47 2.46
N GLU A 77 -4.41 10.45 2.22
CA GLU A 77 -4.76 11.75 1.66
C GLU A 77 -4.66 11.69 0.13
N VAL A 78 -5.80 11.70 -0.55
CA VAL A 78 -5.85 11.65 -2.01
C VAL A 78 -5.54 13.03 -2.58
N ILE A 79 -4.50 13.09 -3.43
CA ILE A 79 -4.10 14.29 -4.17
C ILE A 79 -4.66 14.27 -5.59
N ALA A 80 -4.65 13.10 -6.23
CA ALA A 80 -5.22 12.91 -7.55
C ALA A 80 -5.77 11.49 -7.71
N ALA A 81 -6.80 11.35 -8.53
CA ALA A 81 -7.37 10.06 -8.89
C ALA A 81 -8.08 10.14 -10.23
N GLY A 82 -8.23 9.00 -10.88
CA GLY A 82 -9.01 8.87 -12.10
C GLY A 82 -9.46 7.45 -12.32
N ALA A 83 -10.62 7.27 -12.94
CA ALA A 83 -11.11 5.99 -13.41
C ALA A 83 -11.69 6.12 -14.83
N SER A 84 -11.37 5.15 -15.69
CA SER A 84 -11.89 5.05 -17.05
C SER A 84 -11.94 3.59 -17.48
N GLY A 85 -13.13 3.11 -17.85
CA GLY A 85 -13.35 1.68 -18.12
C GLY A 85 -12.96 0.81 -16.92
N ASP A 86 -12.09 -0.16 -17.17
CA ASP A 86 -11.61 -1.12 -16.17
C ASP A 86 -10.26 -0.75 -15.56
N LEU A 87 -9.79 0.50 -15.72
CA LEU A 87 -8.56 1.01 -15.12
C LEU A 87 -8.82 2.23 -14.25
N ALA A 88 -8.13 2.29 -13.12
CA ALA A 88 -8.15 3.44 -12.23
C ALA A 88 -6.81 3.64 -11.52
N TYR A 89 -6.63 4.81 -10.93
CA TYR A 89 -5.47 5.11 -10.10
C TYR A 89 -5.83 6.03 -8.93
N THR A 90 -5.02 5.96 -7.87
CA THR A 90 -4.97 6.96 -6.80
C THR A 90 -3.53 7.39 -6.58
N ILE A 91 -3.33 8.68 -6.31
CA ILE A 91 -2.05 9.29 -5.97
C ILE A 91 -2.28 10.10 -4.71
N GLY A 92 -1.44 9.91 -3.70
CA GLY A 92 -1.67 10.53 -2.41
C GLY A 92 -0.55 10.33 -1.40
N PHE A 93 -0.83 10.77 -0.18
CA PHE A 93 0.04 10.56 0.97
C PHE A 93 -0.55 9.53 1.93
N GLU A 94 0.25 8.56 2.37
CA GLU A 94 -0.09 7.66 3.46
C GLU A 94 0.55 8.18 4.76
N HIS A 95 -0.28 8.67 5.68
CA HIS A 95 0.16 9.09 7.00
C HIS A 95 -0.06 7.97 8.01
N ASN A 96 0.99 7.66 8.75
CA ASN A 96 1.03 6.49 9.62
C ASN A 96 1.57 6.86 11.00
N THR A 97 0.90 6.35 12.03
CA THR A 97 1.46 6.25 13.39
C THR A 97 1.27 4.81 13.87
N VAL A 98 2.38 4.07 13.98
CA VAL A 98 2.40 2.61 14.17
C VAL A 98 3.66 2.20 14.95
N SER A 99 3.67 1.01 15.55
CA SER A 99 4.90 0.38 16.03
C SER A 99 5.56 -0.45 14.93
N VAL A 100 6.84 -0.19 14.65
CA VAL A 100 7.67 -0.97 13.71
C VAL A 100 8.74 -1.70 14.50
N ASN A 101 8.73 -3.03 14.48
CA ASN A 101 9.64 -3.87 15.26
C ASN A 101 9.68 -3.48 16.76
N GLY A 102 8.51 -3.16 17.32
CA GLY A 102 8.36 -2.75 18.73
C GLY A 102 8.69 -1.27 19.02
N LYS A 103 9.09 -0.49 18.01
CA LYS A 103 9.40 0.94 18.15
C LYS A 103 8.27 1.82 17.61
N PRO A 104 7.66 2.68 18.44
CA PRO A 104 6.72 3.70 17.94
C PRO A 104 7.36 4.56 16.86
N THR A 105 6.70 4.67 15.71
CA THR A 105 7.18 5.36 14.52
C THR A 105 6.03 6.12 13.86
N THR A 106 6.30 7.36 13.46
CA THR A 106 5.40 8.16 12.62
C THR A 106 6.11 8.47 11.31
N TYR A 107 5.45 8.26 10.19
CA TYR A 107 6.01 8.52 8.86
C TYR A 107 4.94 8.87 7.84
N THR A 108 5.35 9.58 6.79
CA THR A 108 4.56 9.83 5.59
C THR A 108 5.19 9.11 4.40
N LEU A 109 4.36 8.50 3.55
CA LEU A 109 4.79 8.01 2.23
C LEU A 109 4.01 8.74 1.14
N ARG A 110 4.66 9.03 0.01
CA ARG A 110 3.96 9.31 -1.25
C ARG A 110 3.63 7.96 -1.87
N ALA A 111 2.37 7.75 -2.25
CA ALA A 111 1.94 6.49 -2.81
C ALA A 111 1.13 6.68 -4.10
N THR A 112 1.42 5.84 -5.08
CA THR A 112 0.61 5.64 -6.28
C THR A 112 0.07 4.22 -6.27
N HIS A 113 -1.23 4.07 -6.41
CA HIS A 113 -1.90 2.79 -6.62
C HIS A 113 -2.52 2.76 -8.01
N VAL A 114 -2.39 1.64 -8.71
CA VAL A 114 -3.10 1.36 -9.96
C VAL A 114 -4.03 0.18 -9.73
N TYR A 115 -5.23 0.28 -10.29
CA TYR A 115 -6.30 -0.68 -10.11
C TYR A 115 -6.79 -1.16 -11.46
N ARG A 116 -7.18 -2.43 -11.51
CA ARG A 116 -7.85 -3.05 -12.63
C ARG A 116 -9.15 -3.68 -12.14
N ARG A 117 -10.24 -3.53 -12.91
CA ARG A 117 -11.49 -4.23 -12.60
C ARG A 117 -11.40 -5.66 -13.10
N GLU A 118 -11.70 -6.61 -12.23
CA GLU A 118 -11.65 -8.05 -12.49
C GLU A 118 -12.95 -8.67 -11.98
N ASN A 119 -13.72 -9.32 -12.88
CA ASN A 119 -15.02 -9.92 -12.53
C ASN A 119 -15.98 -8.96 -11.80
N GLY A 120 -15.96 -7.68 -12.19
CA GLY A 120 -16.79 -6.65 -11.58
C GLY A 120 -16.18 -5.97 -10.34
N GLU A 121 -15.10 -6.48 -9.77
CA GLU A 121 -14.46 -5.92 -8.57
C GLU A 121 -13.18 -5.16 -8.91
N TRP A 122 -12.90 -4.04 -8.24
CA TRP A 122 -11.59 -3.40 -8.34
C TRP A 122 -10.52 -4.18 -7.57
N LYS A 123 -9.39 -4.41 -8.22
CA LYS A 123 -8.19 -5.03 -7.63
C LYS A 123 -6.99 -4.13 -7.82
N ILE A 124 -6.13 -4.03 -6.80
CA ILE A 124 -4.84 -3.34 -6.92
C ILE A 124 -3.90 -4.22 -7.75
N VAL A 125 -3.32 -3.64 -8.79
CA VAL A 125 -2.34 -4.30 -9.66
C VAL A 125 -0.93 -3.72 -9.51
N HIS A 126 -0.84 -2.50 -8.98
CA HIS A 126 0.45 -1.86 -8.68
C HIS A 126 0.35 -0.96 -7.46
N ARG A 127 1.44 -0.92 -6.68
CA ARG A 127 1.69 0.11 -5.69
C ARG A 127 3.15 0.56 -5.77
N HIS A 128 3.36 1.86 -5.87
CA HIS A 128 4.66 2.50 -5.66
C HIS A 128 4.54 3.39 -4.43
N ALA A 129 5.43 3.22 -3.46
CA ALA A 129 5.57 4.19 -2.38
C ALA A 129 7.02 4.47 -2.02
N ASP A 130 7.29 5.72 -1.65
CA ASP A 130 8.59 6.24 -1.23
C ASP A 130 8.40 7.36 -0.21
N ARG A 131 9.46 7.74 0.51
CA ARG A 131 9.40 8.88 1.43
C ARG A 131 9.40 10.19 0.64
N PRO A 132 8.67 11.23 1.10
CA PRO A 132 8.86 12.57 0.59
C PRO A 132 10.35 12.99 0.63
N PRO A 133 10.88 13.70 -0.38
CA PRO A 133 12.30 14.06 -0.46
C PRO A 133 12.83 14.85 0.74
N ASP A 134 11.94 15.58 1.43
CA ASP A 134 12.30 16.53 2.49
C ASP A 134 12.12 15.98 3.91
N GLU A 135 11.70 14.71 4.08
CA GLU A 135 11.62 14.04 5.39
C GLU A 135 12.89 13.22 5.68
N PRO A 136 13.59 13.44 6.81
CA PRO A 136 14.73 12.61 7.18
C PRO A 136 14.30 11.15 7.37
N GLY A 137 15.05 10.23 6.77
CA GLY A 137 14.78 8.80 6.96
C GLY A 137 15.04 8.36 8.42
N PRO A 138 14.29 7.37 8.99
CA PRO A 138 14.74 6.67 10.18
C PRO A 138 16.15 6.15 10.02
N ASP A 139 16.90 6.27 11.13
CA ASP A 139 18.25 5.78 11.37
C ASP A 139 18.57 4.51 10.56
N GLU A 140 19.70 4.51 9.85
CA GLU A 140 20.12 3.57 8.78
C GLU A 140 20.14 2.07 9.17
N ARG A 141 19.79 1.73 10.41
CA ARG A 141 19.84 0.37 10.96
C ARG A 141 18.75 -0.59 10.47
N LEU A 142 17.82 -0.15 9.61
CA LEU A 142 16.87 -1.04 8.95
C LEU A 142 17.42 -1.66 7.66
N GLY A 143 18.59 -1.18 7.19
CA GLY A 143 19.24 -1.64 5.95
C GLY A 143 20.38 -2.63 6.19
N GLY A 144 20.25 -3.54 7.15
CA GLY A 144 21.25 -4.56 7.45
C GLY A 144 21.82 -5.18 6.18
N THR A 145 23.04 -4.78 5.83
CA THR A 145 23.81 -5.27 4.70
C THR A 145 24.11 -6.75 4.93
N HIS A 146 23.46 -7.62 4.18
CA HIS A 146 24.01 -8.93 3.90
C HIS A 146 24.41 -8.96 2.42
N SER A 147 25.61 -8.42 2.16
CA SER A 147 26.45 -8.97 1.11
C SER A 147 26.99 -10.31 1.61
N ARG A 148 26.63 -11.39 0.91
CA ARG A 148 27.54 -12.43 0.43
C ARG A 148 26.90 -13.15 -0.73
#